data_AF-A0A2V0RBK0-F1
#
_entry.id   AF-A0A2V0RBK0-F1
#
_cell.length_a   1.000
_cell.length_b   1.000
_cell.length_c   1.000
_cell.angle_alpha   90.00
_cell.angle_beta   90.00
_cell.angle_gamma   90.00
#
_symmetry.space_group_name_H-M   'P 1'
#
loop_
_entity.id
_entity.type
_entity.pdbx_description
1 polymer ?
#
loop_
_entity_poly.entity_id
_entity_poly.type
_entity_poly.pdbx_seq_one_letter_code
_entity_poly.pdbx_strand_id
1 'polypeptide(L)'
;MSSIEQTKAYAVAVAEASLGSFTKQARGDLEAPNGDENVRLYTAKGGSAVTLASDTTSAAVVFDPESSLRNGQMNVVVYERNASNAVAAVQTVSLGRSTNEFLSAGILSSGLKVFNSSGVDVIGGTQTAAVLTAVPRDISTITTTDVANFCSNHERDLVSGVVSREDSTMTMCMTDHFGKKMSLSRSNTLGNVVERSWDSSIGTRLTTEGENLMKVGSRTMVATASGATNAEILANENRRLIDTNFLSAGNNPLTLATYNATVEARIVMNDPGSAVAQFKINVRALGVDAAGTVVAEVNLTDILTTAASSVYTFSAATTLTSATTPIHRVILGLVSTSSDVTDTLRAADSSAVVKAFEETADIPARPIHVCVFEGLNASATLNINSTAVMTGVPDSTNVFISSAGSVSRVVYDTNLVEMFLRSVSRVLPRAHTITGHGAMEKAVMAVFGSEDIKLSFQAMSFGDVIKKLSGAGKFAKATIRDVSDIAKEVEPILSAGMAIGRMMI
;
A
#
# COMPACT_ATOMS: atom_id res chain seq x y z
N MET A 1 20.35 -20.27 32.04
CA MET A 1 20.55 -19.32 30.92
C MET A 1 20.60 -17.93 31.53
N SER A 2 21.62 -17.13 31.21
CA SER A 2 21.69 -15.75 31.71
C SER A 2 20.61 -14.88 31.05
N SER A 3 20.20 -13.77 31.69
CA SER A 3 19.24 -12.81 31.12
C SER A 3 19.71 -12.24 29.78
N ILE A 4 21.01 -12.06 29.60
CA ILE A 4 21.63 -11.62 28.34
C ILE A 4 21.50 -12.69 27.24
N GLU A 5 21.75 -13.96 27.57
CA GLU A 5 21.59 -15.06 26.60
C GLU A 5 20.13 -15.26 26.19
N GLN A 6 19.18 -15.10 27.12
CA GLN A 6 17.75 -15.12 26.81
C GLN A 6 17.35 -13.94 25.92
N THR A 7 17.85 -12.74 26.22
CA THR A 7 17.60 -11.54 25.40
C THR A 7 18.19 -11.69 24.00
N LYS A 8 19.40 -12.23 23.86
CA LYS A 8 20.00 -12.56 22.56
C LYS A 8 19.13 -13.54 21.79
N ALA A 9 18.77 -14.66 22.41
CA ALA A 9 17.99 -15.71 21.76
C ALA A 9 16.64 -15.17 21.26
N TYR A 10 15.98 -14.35 22.08
CA TYR A 10 14.76 -13.65 21.70
C TYR A 10 14.97 -12.67 20.55
N ALA A 11 15.99 -11.79 20.62
CA ALA A 11 16.28 -10.82 19.57
C ALA A 11 16.58 -11.49 18.22
N VAL A 12 17.34 -12.59 18.23
CA VAL A 12 17.61 -13.41 17.05
C VAL A 12 16.32 -14.04 16.54
N ALA A 13 15.49 -14.65 17.40
CA ALA A 13 14.23 -15.25 16.98
C ALA A 13 13.29 -14.23 16.31
N VAL A 14 13.20 -13.01 16.86
CA VAL A 14 12.43 -11.91 16.26
C VAL A 14 13.02 -11.49 14.91
N ALA A 15 14.34 -11.32 14.80
CA ALA A 15 14.99 -10.97 13.54
C ALA A 15 14.81 -12.05 12.47
N GLU A 16 14.92 -13.33 12.84
CA GLU A 16 14.70 -14.46 11.95
C GLU A 16 13.25 -14.57 11.50
N ALA A 17 12.28 -14.36 12.39
CA ALA A 17 10.87 -14.35 12.03
C ALA A 17 10.55 -13.19 11.06
N SER A 18 11.20 -12.05 11.24
CA SER A 18 11.03 -10.84 10.43
C SER A 18 11.64 -10.97 9.03
N LEU A 19 12.91 -11.35 8.97
CA LEU A 19 13.70 -11.46 7.74
C LEU A 19 13.51 -12.80 7.01
N GLY A 20 12.99 -13.82 7.69
CA GLY A 20 12.69 -15.13 7.14
C GLY A 20 11.20 -15.35 6.95
N SER A 21 10.38 -14.30 6.88
CA SER A 21 8.91 -14.41 6.96
C SER A 21 8.29 -15.23 5.82
N PHE A 22 9.00 -15.47 4.71
CA PHE A 22 8.56 -16.43 3.69
C PHE A 22 8.71 -17.88 4.12
N THR A 23 9.74 -18.22 4.89
CA THR A 23 10.07 -19.60 5.32
C THR A 23 9.57 -19.90 6.73
N LYS A 24 9.81 -18.99 7.68
CA LYS A 24 9.36 -19.07 9.08
C LYS A 24 7.98 -18.43 9.25
N GLN A 25 7.25 -18.84 10.29
CA GLN A 25 5.94 -18.31 10.62
C GLN A 25 5.85 -18.11 12.13
N ALA A 26 5.58 -16.88 12.57
CA ALA A 26 5.20 -16.60 13.95
C ALA A 26 3.70 -16.86 14.12
N ARG A 27 3.31 -17.54 15.21
CA ARG A 27 1.92 -17.97 15.47
C ARG A 27 1.40 -17.44 16.81
N GLY A 28 1.91 -16.29 17.26
CA GLY A 28 1.62 -15.73 18.57
C GLY A 28 2.48 -16.29 19.71
N ASP A 29 3.48 -17.10 19.38
CA ASP A 29 4.44 -17.70 20.30
C ASP A 29 5.51 -16.73 20.78
N LEU A 30 5.86 -15.75 19.94
CA LEU A 30 6.81 -14.69 20.26
C LEU A 30 6.08 -13.43 20.75
N GLU A 31 6.63 -12.81 21.79
CA GLU A 31 6.24 -11.47 22.22
C GLU A 31 6.69 -10.44 21.18
N ALA A 32 5.96 -9.33 21.11
CA ALA A 32 6.35 -8.22 20.26
C ALA A 32 7.56 -7.48 20.88
N PRO A 33 8.52 -7.00 20.06
CA PRO A 33 9.72 -6.32 20.57
C PRO A 33 9.44 -4.89 21.06
N ASN A 34 8.20 -4.40 20.97
CA ASN A 34 7.80 -3.08 21.43
C ASN A 34 7.77 -2.94 22.95
N GLY A 35 7.72 -4.05 23.69
CA GLY A 35 7.63 -4.04 25.16
C GLY A 35 6.20 -3.88 25.70
N ASP A 36 5.19 -3.87 24.82
CA ASP A 36 3.79 -3.80 25.22
C ASP A 36 3.30 -5.18 25.68
N GLU A 37 2.60 -5.21 26.81
CA GLU A 37 2.07 -6.44 27.37
C GLU A 37 0.98 -7.04 26.48
N ASN A 38 0.97 -8.38 26.36
CA ASN A 38 -0.01 -9.14 25.57
C ASN A 38 -0.01 -8.86 24.06
N VAL A 39 0.98 -8.14 23.54
CA VAL A 39 1.20 -8.00 22.10
C VAL A 39 2.11 -9.12 21.62
N ARG A 40 1.67 -9.84 20.60
CA ARG A 40 2.37 -11.00 20.06
C ARG A 40 2.68 -10.83 18.57
N LEU A 41 3.62 -11.65 18.07
CA LEU A 41 3.98 -11.69 16.66
C LEU A 41 3.17 -12.73 15.89
N TYR A 42 2.65 -12.32 14.74
CA TYR A 42 1.90 -13.15 13.81
C TYR A 42 2.43 -12.97 12.40
N THR A 43 2.56 -14.04 11.65
CA THR A 43 2.93 -13.97 10.22
C THR A 43 1.70 -14.25 9.35
N ALA A 44 1.28 -13.24 8.60
CA ALA A 44 0.32 -13.37 7.51
C ALA A 44 1.07 -13.63 6.21
N LYS A 45 0.67 -14.68 5.48
CA LYS A 45 1.20 -15.02 4.16
C LYS A 45 0.06 -15.08 3.16
N GLY A 46 0.37 -14.79 1.91
CA GLY A 46 -0.56 -14.85 0.81
C GLY A 46 0.19 -15.01 -0.49
N GLY A 47 -0.47 -15.60 -1.46
CA GLY A 47 0.08 -15.73 -2.78
C GLY A 47 -0.98 -16.13 -3.77
N SER A 48 -0.84 -15.63 -4.99
CA SER A 48 -1.73 -15.96 -6.09
C SER A 48 -1.01 -15.77 -7.42
N ALA A 49 -1.47 -16.49 -8.43
CA ALA A 49 -1.11 -16.24 -9.81
C ALA A 49 -2.15 -15.31 -10.43
N VAL A 50 -1.69 -14.21 -11.00
CA VAL A 50 -2.49 -13.22 -11.71
C VAL A 50 -2.18 -13.34 -13.19
N THR A 51 -3.18 -13.69 -14.00
CA THR A 51 -3.07 -13.66 -15.45
C THR A 51 -3.49 -12.28 -15.94
N LEU A 52 -2.59 -11.62 -16.66
CA LEU A 52 -2.81 -10.29 -17.19
C LEU A 52 -3.65 -10.34 -18.48
N ALA A 53 -4.24 -9.21 -18.84
CA ALA A 53 -4.93 -9.06 -20.11
C ALA A 53 -3.95 -9.23 -21.30
N SER A 54 -4.50 -9.55 -22.47
CA SER A 54 -3.70 -9.80 -23.68
C SER A 54 -2.98 -8.57 -24.22
N ASP A 55 -3.49 -7.38 -23.92
CA ASP A 55 -2.95 -6.08 -24.35
C ASP A 55 -2.07 -5.41 -23.27
N THR A 56 -1.88 -6.06 -22.12
CA THR A 56 -1.01 -5.58 -21.05
C THR A 56 0.46 -5.72 -21.47
N THR A 57 1.16 -4.60 -21.58
CA THR A 57 2.59 -4.54 -21.94
C THR A 57 3.50 -4.27 -20.74
N SER A 58 2.94 -3.73 -19.66
CA SER A 58 3.65 -3.46 -18.42
C SER A 58 2.71 -3.58 -17.22
N ALA A 59 3.26 -3.84 -16.04
CA ALA A 59 2.48 -3.95 -14.81
C ALA A 59 3.23 -3.33 -13.63
N ALA A 60 2.51 -2.74 -12.69
CA ALA A 60 3.06 -2.28 -11.41
C ALA A 60 2.39 -3.06 -10.27
N VAL A 61 3.19 -3.83 -9.54
CA VAL A 61 2.77 -4.61 -8.37
C VAL A 61 3.17 -3.84 -7.12
N VAL A 62 2.18 -3.42 -6.33
CA VAL A 62 2.36 -2.55 -5.17
C VAL A 62 1.81 -3.24 -3.94
N PHE A 63 2.60 -3.26 -2.87
CA PHE A 63 2.19 -3.73 -1.56
C PHE A 63 2.54 -2.70 -0.50
N ASP A 64 1.49 -2.02 -0.01
CA ASP A 64 1.53 -1.16 1.17
C ASP A 64 0.88 -1.91 2.35
N PRO A 65 1.68 -2.61 3.18
CA PRO A 65 1.16 -3.45 4.25
C PRO A 65 0.44 -2.63 5.33
N GLU A 66 0.89 -1.41 5.60
CA GLU A 66 0.30 -0.55 6.63
C GLU A 66 -1.05 -0.02 6.18
N SER A 67 -1.15 0.51 4.96
CA SER A 67 -2.42 1.03 4.44
C SER A 67 -3.47 -0.08 4.31
N SER A 68 -3.08 -1.24 3.78
CA SER A 68 -4.01 -2.35 3.58
C SER A 68 -4.40 -3.05 4.90
N LEU A 69 -3.51 -3.11 5.89
CA LEU A 69 -3.84 -3.61 7.24
C LEU A 69 -4.93 -2.75 7.90
N ARG A 70 -4.76 -1.43 7.84
CA ARG A 70 -5.69 -0.46 8.44
C ARG A 70 -7.06 -0.48 7.77
N ASN A 71 -7.10 -0.73 6.46
CA ASN A 71 -8.33 -0.90 5.69
C ASN A 71 -9.07 -2.24 5.91
N GLY A 72 -8.67 -3.08 6.86
CA GLY A 72 -9.44 -4.30 7.21
C GLY A 72 -8.98 -5.59 6.52
N GLN A 73 -8.17 -5.51 5.46
CA GLN A 73 -7.63 -6.67 4.74
C GLN A 73 -6.35 -6.30 4.00
N MET A 74 -5.23 -6.90 4.41
CA MET A 74 -3.97 -6.73 3.69
C MET A 74 -4.08 -7.32 2.27
N ASN A 75 -3.56 -6.59 1.28
CA ASN A 75 -3.61 -6.99 -0.12
C ASN A 75 -2.45 -6.39 -0.91
N VAL A 76 -2.10 -7.06 -2.01
CA VAL A 76 -1.21 -6.55 -3.06
C VAL A 76 -2.09 -6.07 -4.21
N VAL A 77 -1.80 -4.89 -4.75
CA VAL A 77 -2.51 -4.32 -5.89
C VAL A 77 -1.64 -4.43 -7.14
N VAL A 78 -2.22 -4.89 -8.25
CA VAL A 78 -1.58 -5.03 -9.56
C VAL A 78 -2.25 -4.07 -10.52
N TYR A 79 -1.51 -3.07 -10.98
CA TYR A 79 -1.94 -2.14 -12.02
C TYR A 79 -1.43 -2.65 -13.37
N GLU A 80 -2.36 -3.06 -14.24
CA GLU A 80 -2.06 -3.49 -15.60
C GLU A 80 -2.07 -2.30 -16.53
N ARG A 81 -1.05 -2.20 -17.39
CA ARG A 81 -0.90 -1.05 -18.29
C ARG A 81 -0.71 -1.51 -19.73
N ASN A 82 -1.40 -0.81 -20.62
CA ASN A 82 -1.29 -1.03 -22.06
C ASN A 82 -0.06 -0.31 -22.65
N ALA A 83 0.11 -0.43 -23.98
CA ALA A 83 1.23 0.18 -24.70
C ALA A 83 1.27 1.72 -24.61
N SER A 84 0.16 2.37 -24.26
CA SER A 84 0.08 3.82 -24.02
C SER A 84 0.38 4.20 -22.57
N ASN A 85 0.83 3.25 -21.74
CA ASN A 85 1.06 3.40 -20.30
C ASN A 85 -0.21 3.78 -19.49
N ALA A 86 -1.39 3.60 -20.09
CA ALA A 86 -2.67 3.80 -19.39
C ALA A 86 -3.04 2.53 -18.62
N VAL A 87 -3.60 2.70 -17.43
CA VAL A 87 -4.07 1.59 -16.59
C VAL A 87 -5.31 0.97 -17.24
N ALA A 88 -5.18 -0.27 -17.69
CA ALA A 88 -6.24 -1.03 -18.35
C ALA A 88 -7.07 -1.88 -17.37
N ALA A 89 -6.43 -2.36 -16.30
CA ALA A 89 -7.09 -3.15 -15.27
C ALA A 89 -6.39 -3.00 -13.92
N VAL A 90 -7.14 -3.18 -12.83
CA VAL A 90 -6.62 -3.28 -11.47
C VAL A 90 -7.02 -4.64 -10.90
N GLN A 91 -6.03 -5.44 -10.49
CA GLN A 91 -6.27 -6.71 -9.80
C GLN A 91 -5.74 -6.65 -8.37
N THR A 92 -6.28 -7.50 -7.49
CA THR A 92 -5.85 -7.57 -6.09
C THR A 92 -5.57 -9.00 -5.65
N VAL A 93 -4.55 -9.17 -4.81
CA VAL A 93 -4.19 -10.44 -4.19
C VAL A 93 -4.22 -10.26 -2.69
N SER A 94 -5.22 -10.84 -2.02
CA SER A 94 -5.36 -10.76 -0.57
C SER A 94 -4.26 -11.55 0.14
N LEU A 95 -3.80 -10.99 1.27
CA LEU A 95 -2.81 -11.60 2.16
C LEU A 95 -3.50 -12.12 3.42
N GLY A 96 -3.47 -13.43 3.65
CA GLY A 96 -4.02 -14.03 4.86
C GLY A 96 -5.52 -13.77 5.03
N ARG A 97 -5.93 -13.49 6.27
CA ARG A 97 -7.32 -13.23 6.66
C ARG A 97 -7.54 -11.75 6.94
N SER A 98 -8.80 -11.38 7.16
CA SER A 98 -9.18 -10.01 7.52
C SER A 98 -8.53 -9.60 8.85
N THR A 99 -8.10 -8.35 8.94
CA THR A 99 -7.46 -7.79 10.13
C THR A 99 -8.42 -7.58 11.29
N ASN A 100 -9.73 -7.68 11.03
CA ASN A 100 -10.78 -7.70 12.05
C ASN A 100 -10.66 -8.87 13.04
N GLU A 101 -9.74 -9.82 12.80
CA GLU A 101 -9.39 -10.85 13.78
C GLU A 101 -8.62 -10.30 15.00
N PHE A 102 -8.06 -9.09 14.90
CA PHE A 102 -7.30 -8.40 15.94
C PHE A 102 -8.10 -7.25 16.55
N LEU A 103 -7.91 -7.01 17.85
CA LEU A 103 -8.32 -5.75 18.48
C LEU A 103 -7.49 -4.59 17.94
N SER A 104 -6.18 -4.82 17.83
CA SER A 104 -5.22 -3.87 17.28
C SER A 104 -4.07 -4.61 16.63
N ALA A 105 -3.59 -4.10 15.50
CA ALA A 105 -2.47 -4.67 14.77
C ALA A 105 -1.59 -3.56 14.15
N GLY A 106 -0.29 -3.84 14.04
CA GLY A 106 0.70 -3.01 13.34
C GLY A 106 1.73 -3.88 12.61
N ILE A 107 2.47 -3.31 11.66
CA ILE A 107 3.45 -4.08 10.87
C ILE A 107 4.84 -3.94 11.48
N LEU A 108 5.50 -5.07 11.72
CA LEU A 108 6.90 -5.14 12.13
C LEU A 108 7.79 -5.32 10.90
N SER A 109 7.41 -6.22 10.00
CA SER A 109 8.14 -6.47 8.75
C SER A 109 7.21 -6.94 7.66
N SER A 110 7.60 -6.74 6.41
CA SER A 110 6.85 -7.12 5.24
C SER A 110 7.78 -7.53 4.11
N GLY A 111 7.24 -8.32 3.18
CA GLY A 111 7.95 -8.73 1.99
C GLY A 111 7.03 -9.04 0.82
N LEU A 112 7.58 -8.88 -0.38
CA LEU A 112 6.92 -9.12 -1.65
C LEU A 112 7.90 -9.84 -2.58
N LYS A 113 7.51 -11.02 -3.06
CA LYS A 113 8.19 -11.79 -4.10
C LYS A 113 7.30 -11.78 -5.34
N VAL A 114 7.87 -11.41 -6.48
CA VAL A 114 7.15 -11.43 -7.75
C VAL A 114 7.98 -12.10 -8.81
N PHE A 115 7.35 -12.98 -9.59
CA PHE A 115 7.98 -13.62 -10.73
C PHE A 115 7.02 -13.77 -11.91
N ASN A 116 7.53 -13.59 -13.12
CA ASN A 116 6.80 -13.91 -14.34
C ASN A 116 6.89 -15.43 -14.58
N SER A 117 5.76 -16.11 -14.47
CA SER A 117 5.61 -17.57 -14.63
C SER A 117 4.95 -17.95 -15.96
N SER A 118 4.95 -17.03 -16.94
CA SER A 118 4.43 -17.31 -18.28
C SER A 118 4.99 -18.61 -18.86
N GLY A 119 4.19 -19.29 -19.69
CA GLY A 119 4.57 -20.57 -20.31
C GLY A 119 5.97 -20.54 -20.94
N VAL A 120 6.64 -21.69 -20.86
CA VAL A 120 8.10 -21.91 -20.96
C VAL A 120 8.77 -21.32 -22.23
N ASP A 121 8.02 -20.98 -23.28
CA ASP A 121 8.59 -20.51 -24.55
C ASP A 121 8.57 -18.99 -24.76
N VAL A 122 7.89 -18.18 -23.91
CA VAL A 122 7.78 -16.71 -24.13
C VAL A 122 7.74 -15.90 -22.82
N ILE A 123 8.67 -16.11 -21.89
CA ILE A 123 8.82 -15.19 -20.74
C ILE A 123 9.52 -13.91 -21.23
N GLY A 124 8.72 -12.85 -21.41
CA GLY A 124 9.19 -11.53 -21.81
C GLY A 124 9.40 -10.59 -20.63
N GLY A 125 10.21 -9.56 -20.88
CA GLY A 125 10.27 -8.36 -20.05
C GLY A 125 11.32 -8.34 -18.95
N THR A 126 11.48 -7.17 -18.36
CA THR A 126 12.39 -6.88 -17.24
C THR A 126 11.60 -6.53 -15.99
N GLN A 127 12.23 -6.75 -14.84
CA GLN A 127 11.68 -6.45 -13.51
C GLN A 127 12.58 -5.45 -12.80
N THR A 128 11.95 -4.46 -12.19
CA THR A 128 12.60 -3.53 -11.26
C THR A 128 11.81 -3.51 -9.97
N ALA A 129 12.43 -3.89 -8.87
CA ALA A 129 11.81 -3.95 -7.56
C ALA A 129 12.51 -3.02 -6.57
N ALA A 130 11.72 -2.33 -5.75
CA ALA A 130 12.22 -1.42 -4.74
C ALA A 130 11.35 -1.36 -3.49
N VAL A 131 11.94 -0.87 -2.41
CA VAL A 131 11.21 -0.42 -1.22
C VAL A 131 11.24 1.10 -1.18
N LEU A 132 10.10 1.72 -1.44
CA LEU A 132 9.96 3.17 -1.46
C LEU A 132 9.44 3.67 -0.11
N THR A 133 10.10 4.68 0.44
CA THR A 133 9.64 5.40 1.64
C THR A 133 9.03 6.75 1.31
N ALA A 134 9.31 7.29 0.12
CA ALA A 134 8.72 8.48 -0.44
C ALA A 134 7.95 8.06 -1.70
N VAL A 135 6.64 7.89 -1.56
CA VAL A 135 5.82 7.35 -2.64
C VAL A 135 5.10 8.47 -3.36
N PRO A 136 5.09 8.48 -4.71
CA PRO A 136 4.30 9.43 -5.47
C PRO A 136 2.81 9.27 -5.14
N ARG A 137 2.05 10.36 -5.25
CA ARG A 137 0.60 10.32 -4.99
C ARG A 137 -0.14 9.38 -5.95
N ASP A 138 0.29 9.38 -7.21
CA ASP A 138 -0.12 8.39 -8.21
C ASP A 138 1.00 7.37 -8.41
N ILE A 139 0.72 6.12 -8.05
CA ILE A 139 1.62 4.98 -8.26
C ILE A 139 1.14 4.08 -9.40
N SER A 140 -0.09 4.29 -9.89
CA SER A 140 -0.72 3.38 -10.85
C SER A 140 0.00 3.37 -12.21
N THR A 141 0.70 4.45 -12.53
CA THR A 141 1.45 4.68 -13.78
C THR A 141 2.97 4.63 -13.61
N ILE A 142 3.47 4.21 -12.44
CA ILE A 142 4.91 4.25 -12.11
C ILE A 142 5.76 3.41 -13.07
N THR A 143 6.81 4.00 -13.64
CA THR A 143 7.74 3.31 -14.56
C THR A 143 8.98 2.81 -13.83
N THR A 144 9.80 1.97 -14.48
CA THR A 144 11.09 1.54 -13.93
C THR A 144 12.03 2.72 -13.65
N THR A 145 11.96 3.76 -14.48
CA THR A 145 12.74 5.00 -14.32
C THR A 145 12.26 5.79 -13.10
N ASP A 146 10.94 5.89 -12.90
CA ASP A 146 10.36 6.55 -11.74
C ASP A 146 10.75 5.84 -10.43
N VAL A 147 10.71 4.49 -10.43
CA VAL A 147 11.14 3.70 -9.27
C VAL A 147 12.60 4.00 -8.90
N ALA A 148 13.49 4.11 -9.89
CA ALA A 148 14.87 4.50 -9.64
C ALA A 148 14.95 5.93 -9.07
N ASN A 149 14.24 6.89 -9.66
CA ASN A 149 14.28 8.29 -9.21
C ASN A 149 13.70 8.51 -7.80
N PHE A 150 12.66 7.75 -7.42
CA PHE A 150 12.05 7.83 -6.09
C PHE A 150 12.82 7.04 -5.02
N CYS A 151 13.75 6.18 -5.44
CA CYS A 151 14.58 5.42 -4.53
C CYS A 151 15.74 6.29 -4.01
N SER A 152 15.71 6.68 -2.73
CA SER A 152 16.79 7.49 -2.14
C SER A 152 18.13 6.76 -2.03
N ASN A 153 18.11 5.43 -1.89
CA ASN A 153 19.32 4.61 -1.78
C ASN A 153 19.26 3.41 -2.74
N HIS A 154 19.87 3.56 -3.91
CA HIS A 154 19.85 2.52 -4.94
C HIS A 154 20.55 1.23 -4.48
N GLU A 155 21.61 1.32 -3.68
CA GLU A 155 22.37 0.14 -3.24
C GLU A 155 21.55 -0.74 -2.30
N ARG A 156 20.82 -0.14 -1.37
CA ARG A 156 20.02 -0.86 -0.38
C ARG A 156 18.62 -1.21 -0.89
N ASP A 157 17.96 -0.26 -1.54
CA ASP A 157 16.50 -0.27 -1.67
C ASP A 157 16.01 -0.59 -3.09
N LEU A 158 16.91 -0.77 -4.08
CA LEU A 158 16.57 -1.00 -5.50
C LEU A 158 17.31 -2.20 -6.10
N VAL A 159 16.58 -3.04 -6.84
CA VAL A 159 17.12 -3.99 -7.82
C VAL A 159 16.44 -3.71 -9.15
N SER A 160 17.21 -3.49 -10.20
CA SER A 160 16.71 -3.01 -11.50
C SER A 160 17.22 -3.86 -12.65
N GLY A 161 16.42 -3.96 -13.71
CA GLY A 161 16.81 -4.59 -14.96
C GLY A 161 16.97 -6.11 -14.89
N VAL A 162 16.31 -6.76 -13.92
CA VAL A 162 16.35 -8.22 -13.82
C VAL A 162 15.55 -8.81 -14.96
N VAL A 163 16.18 -9.62 -15.80
CA VAL A 163 15.51 -10.28 -16.92
C VAL A 163 14.55 -11.32 -16.37
N SER A 164 13.26 -11.21 -16.67
CA SER A 164 12.22 -12.05 -16.07
C SER A 164 12.39 -13.54 -16.35
N ARG A 165 13.07 -13.87 -17.44
CA ARG A 165 13.41 -15.25 -17.82
C ARG A 165 14.51 -15.86 -16.94
N GLU A 166 15.41 -15.03 -16.42
CA GLU A 166 16.64 -15.48 -15.76
C GLU A 166 16.50 -15.56 -14.24
N ASP A 167 15.83 -14.58 -13.64
CA ASP A 167 15.59 -14.54 -12.20
C ASP A 167 14.32 -13.74 -11.89
N SER A 168 14.01 -13.65 -10.61
CA SER A 168 12.84 -12.99 -10.06
C SER A 168 13.26 -12.01 -8.98
N THR A 169 12.35 -11.12 -8.60
CA THR A 169 12.65 -10.07 -7.63
C THR A 169 11.95 -10.32 -6.30
N MET A 170 12.63 -9.90 -5.23
CA MET A 170 12.11 -9.94 -3.87
C MET A 170 12.42 -8.62 -3.18
N THR A 171 11.45 -8.11 -2.44
CA THR A 171 11.68 -7.02 -1.49
C THR A 171 11.30 -7.45 -0.10
N MET A 172 12.01 -6.92 0.89
CA MET A 172 11.79 -7.22 2.30
C MET A 172 12.27 -6.06 3.16
N CYS A 173 11.47 -5.66 4.14
CA CYS A 173 11.81 -4.54 5.01
C CYS A 173 11.23 -4.75 6.40
N MET A 174 11.96 -4.29 7.41
CA MET A 174 11.40 -4.05 8.75
C MET A 174 10.95 -2.59 8.85
N THR A 175 9.87 -2.32 9.55
CA THR A 175 9.41 -0.95 9.80
C THR A 175 10.28 -0.29 10.87
N ASP A 176 10.47 1.03 10.79
CA ASP A 176 11.31 1.78 11.75
C ASP A 176 10.69 1.87 13.15
N HIS A 177 9.38 1.60 13.26
CA HIS A 177 8.64 1.54 14.51
C HIS A 177 8.48 0.12 15.06
N PHE A 178 8.92 -0.93 14.34
CA PHE A 178 8.84 -2.33 14.76
C PHE A 178 7.46 -2.74 15.29
N GLY A 179 6.40 -2.33 14.59
CA GLY A 179 5.02 -2.64 14.99
C GLY A 179 4.43 -1.79 16.13
N LYS A 180 5.20 -0.85 16.74
CA LYS A 180 4.68 0.06 17.79
C LYS A 180 3.49 0.90 17.35
N LYS A 181 3.40 1.26 16.07
CA LYS A 181 2.31 2.07 15.50
C LYS A 181 1.13 1.18 15.08
N MET A 182 0.50 0.56 16.08
CA MET A 182 -0.68 -0.26 15.86
C MET A 182 -1.91 0.59 15.54
N SER A 183 -2.73 0.08 14.63
CA SER A 183 -4.07 0.58 14.34
C SER A 183 -5.11 -0.21 15.12
N LEU A 184 -6.24 0.44 15.43
CA LEU A 184 -7.43 -0.28 15.88
C LEU A 184 -7.98 -1.05 14.69
N SER A 185 -8.12 -2.36 14.82
CA SER A 185 -8.54 -3.24 13.73
C SER A 185 -9.97 -3.74 13.92
N ARG A 186 -10.76 -3.14 14.82
CA ARG A 186 -12.16 -3.53 15.01
C ARG A 186 -13.05 -2.96 13.91
N SER A 187 -14.07 -3.74 13.53
CA SER A 187 -15.15 -3.25 12.67
C SER A 187 -15.76 -1.97 13.25
N ASN A 188 -16.07 -1.01 12.38
CA ASN A 188 -16.66 0.30 12.73
C ASN A 188 -15.77 1.19 13.62
N THR A 189 -14.45 1.01 13.59
CA THR A 189 -13.52 1.93 14.24
C THR A 189 -12.60 2.57 13.20
N LEU A 190 -12.33 3.87 13.35
CA LEU A 190 -11.36 4.60 12.54
C LEU A 190 -10.19 4.98 13.46
N GLY A 191 -9.00 4.47 13.18
CA GLY A 191 -7.78 4.76 13.95
C GLY A 191 -6.88 5.75 13.21
N ASN A 192 -6.35 6.75 13.92
CA ASN A 192 -5.32 7.70 13.45
C ASN A 192 -5.48 8.19 12.00
N VAL A 193 -6.62 8.81 11.71
CA VAL A 193 -6.95 9.30 10.38
C VAL A 193 -6.53 10.75 10.20
N VAL A 194 -5.92 11.07 9.06
CA VAL A 194 -5.76 12.46 8.61
C VAL A 194 -6.74 12.71 7.47
N GLU A 195 -7.49 13.80 7.61
CA GLU A 195 -8.35 14.32 6.56
C GLU A 195 -7.54 15.21 5.61
N ARG A 196 -7.58 14.90 4.32
CA ARG A 196 -7.11 15.78 3.24
C ARG A 196 -8.32 16.29 2.50
N SER A 197 -8.47 17.60 2.38
CA SER A 197 -9.62 18.19 1.71
C SER A 197 -9.21 19.08 0.57
N TRP A 198 -9.97 19.01 -0.52
CA TRP A 198 -10.02 20.07 -1.51
C TRP A 198 -11.39 20.74 -1.43
N ASP A 199 -11.38 22.01 -1.06
CA ASP A 199 -12.56 22.85 -1.03
C ASP A 199 -12.46 23.90 -2.13
N SER A 200 -13.44 23.85 -3.03
CA SER A 200 -13.53 24.76 -4.16
C SER A 200 -14.03 26.15 -3.75
N SER A 201 -14.71 26.27 -2.60
CA SER A 201 -15.24 27.55 -2.08
C SER A 201 -14.20 28.45 -1.44
N ILE A 202 -12.97 27.96 -1.22
CA ILE A 202 -11.90 28.75 -0.62
C ILE A 202 -11.31 29.71 -1.66
N GLY A 203 -11.42 31.02 -1.38
CA GLY A 203 -10.82 32.09 -2.18
C GLY A 203 -11.48 32.24 -3.56
N THR A 204 -10.68 32.54 -4.59
CA THR A 204 -11.18 32.79 -5.96
C THR A 204 -11.05 31.57 -6.88
N ARG A 205 -10.90 30.36 -6.31
CA ARG A 205 -10.70 29.09 -7.04
C ARG A 205 -11.86 28.72 -7.98
N LEU A 206 -13.06 29.28 -7.74
CA LEU A 206 -14.24 29.10 -8.59
C LEU A 206 -14.31 30.05 -9.79
N THR A 207 -13.58 31.15 -9.76
CA THR A 207 -13.77 32.29 -10.68
C THR A 207 -12.49 32.73 -11.39
N THR A 208 -11.34 32.17 -11.03
CA THR A 208 -10.03 32.43 -11.66
C THR A 208 -9.46 31.11 -12.17
N GLU A 209 -8.70 31.13 -13.27
CA GLU A 209 -8.05 29.98 -13.92
C GLU A 209 -7.20 29.14 -12.96
N GLY A 210 -7.85 28.31 -12.16
CA GLY A 210 -7.28 27.42 -11.18
C GLY A 210 -8.01 26.09 -11.16
N GLU A 211 -7.37 25.09 -10.59
CA GLU A 211 -7.95 23.75 -10.48
C GLU A 211 -9.16 23.75 -9.55
N ASN A 212 -10.20 23.04 -9.95
CA ASN A 212 -11.48 23.05 -9.25
C ASN A 212 -12.16 21.69 -9.41
N LEU A 213 -12.92 21.28 -8.40
CA LEU A 213 -13.72 20.05 -8.45
C LEU A 213 -14.91 20.15 -9.41
N MET A 214 -15.34 21.37 -9.71
CA MET A 214 -16.32 21.67 -10.75
C MET A 214 -15.61 22.30 -11.95
N LYS A 215 -16.15 22.12 -13.15
CA LYS A 215 -15.62 22.79 -14.34
C LYS A 215 -15.73 24.32 -14.18
N VAL A 216 -14.70 25.05 -14.59
CA VAL A 216 -14.65 26.52 -14.47
C VAL A 216 -15.75 27.16 -15.32
N GLY A 217 -16.47 28.12 -14.75
CA GLY A 217 -17.53 28.87 -15.41
C GLY A 217 -18.90 28.20 -15.37
N SER A 218 -19.96 29.01 -15.54
CA SER A 218 -21.33 28.50 -15.62
C SER A 218 -21.53 27.68 -16.89
N ARG A 219 -22.27 26.57 -16.79
CA ARG A 219 -22.51 25.66 -17.92
C ARG A 219 -23.94 25.15 -17.95
N THR A 220 -24.40 24.81 -19.14
CA THR A 220 -25.69 24.17 -19.34
C THR A 220 -25.61 22.69 -19.01
N MET A 221 -26.44 22.25 -18.08
CA MET A 221 -26.64 20.88 -17.66
C MET A 221 -27.93 20.39 -18.31
N VAL A 222 -27.83 19.32 -19.10
CA VAL A 222 -29.00 18.67 -19.69
C VAL A 222 -29.31 17.44 -18.87
N ALA A 223 -30.47 17.45 -18.21
CA ALA A 223 -30.96 16.34 -17.42
C ALA A 223 -32.22 15.78 -18.06
N THR A 224 -32.29 14.45 -18.11
CA THR A 224 -33.42 13.72 -18.68
C THR A 224 -34.20 13.03 -17.57
N ALA A 225 -35.48 12.81 -17.79
CA ALA A 225 -36.31 11.97 -16.94
C ALA A 225 -35.85 10.50 -16.95
N SER A 226 -35.19 10.07 -18.03
CA SER A 226 -34.48 8.79 -18.08
C SER A 226 -33.18 8.85 -17.27
N GLY A 227 -32.99 7.85 -16.40
CA GLY A 227 -31.78 7.68 -15.60
C GLY A 227 -30.55 7.33 -16.43
N ALA A 228 -29.46 8.06 -16.21
CA ALA A 228 -28.15 7.72 -16.75
C ALA A 228 -27.51 6.55 -16.01
N THR A 229 -26.84 5.70 -16.76
CA THR A 229 -25.97 4.63 -16.28
C THR A 229 -24.62 5.18 -15.79
N ASN A 230 -23.87 4.36 -15.04
CA ASN A 230 -22.53 4.72 -14.61
C ASN A 230 -21.60 5.01 -15.79
N ALA A 231 -21.68 4.22 -16.87
CA ALA A 231 -20.88 4.42 -18.07
C ALA A 231 -21.19 5.78 -18.74
N GLU A 232 -22.46 6.17 -18.81
CA GLU A 232 -22.85 7.47 -19.36
C GLU A 232 -22.38 8.64 -18.50
N ILE A 233 -22.41 8.52 -17.17
CA ILE A 233 -21.88 9.54 -16.25
C ILE A 233 -20.37 9.67 -16.41
N LEU A 234 -19.63 8.54 -16.51
CA LEU A 234 -18.18 8.54 -16.66
C LEU A 234 -17.75 9.17 -18.00
N ALA A 235 -18.45 8.83 -19.09
CA ALA A 235 -18.14 9.28 -20.43
C ALA A 235 -18.57 10.73 -20.72
N ASN A 236 -19.63 11.23 -20.08
CA ASN A 236 -20.20 12.54 -20.38
C ASN A 236 -19.90 13.58 -19.30
N GLU A 237 -18.98 14.50 -19.60
CA GLU A 237 -18.61 15.58 -18.67
C GLU A 237 -19.78 16.48 -18.26
N ASN A 238 -20.80 16.63 -19.12
CA ASN A 238 -22.00 17.42 -18.82
C ASN A 238 -22.93 16.75 -17.82
N ARG A 239 -22.67 15.49 -17.45
CA ARG A 239 -23.36 14.82 -16.35
C ARG A 239 -22.53 14.84 -15.06
N ARG A 240 -21.22 15.13 -15.11
CA ARG A 240 -20.33 15.14 -13.95
C ARG A 240 -20.36 16.50 -13.28
N LEU A 241 -21.07 16.62 -12.16
CA LEU A 241 -21.19 17.84 -11.36
C LEU A 241 -19.88 18.13 -10.62
N ILE A 242 -19.34 17.11 -9.94
CA ILE A 242 -18.04 17.11 -9.27
C ILE A 242 -17.18 16.03 -9.88
N ASP A 243 -15.89 16.31 -10.05
CA ASP A 243 -14.91 15.34 -10.54
C ASP A 243 -13.50 15.69 -10.04
N THR A 244 -12.87 14.78 -9.29
CA THR A 244 -11.49 14.99 -8.82
C THR A 244 -10.46 14.94 -9.94
N ASN A 245 -10.80 14.42 -11.13
CA ASN A 245 -9.90 14.40 -12.28
C ASN A 245 -9.71 15.79 -12.92
N PHE A 246 -10.46 16.80 -12.46
CA PHE A 246 -10.22 18.20 -12.82
C PHE A 246 -9.09 18.85 -11.99
N LEU A 247 -8.58 18.14 -10.98
CA LEU A 247 -7.43 18.55 -10.17
C LEU A 247 -6.16 17.86 -10.68
N SER A 248 -5.01 18.54 -10.61
CA SER A 248 -3.73 17.86 -10.81
C SER A 248 -3.42 16.94 -9.63
N ALA A 249 -2.47 16.02 -9.84
CA ALA A 249 -2.01 15.11 -8.80
C ALA A 249 -1.55 15.84 -7.51
N GLY A 250 -0.99 17.05 -7.62
CA GLY A 250 -0.53 17.84 -6.46
C GLY A 250 -1.66 18.39 -5.59
N ASN A 251 -2.83 18.62 -6.17
CA ASN A 251 -4.00 19.19 -5.49
C ASN A 251 -5.13 18.19 -5.25
N ASN A 252 -5.09 17.03 -5.91
CA ASN A 252 -6.03 15.95 -5.66
C ASN A 252 -5.87 15.43 -4.22
N PRO A 253 -6.95 15.43 -3.40
CA PRO A 253 -6.89 14.96 -2.01
C PRO A 253 -6.70 13.43 -1.93
N LEU A 254 -7.06 12.70 -2.99
CA LEU A 254 -6.94 11.25 -3.07
C LEU A 254 -5.47 10.82 -3.21
N THR A 255 -5.14 9.69 -2.61
CA THR A 255 -3.82 9.06 -2.61
C THR A 255 -3.93 7.57 -2.91
N LEU A 256 -2.81 6.90 -3.13
CA LEU A 256 -2.73 5.43 -3.23
C LEU A 256 -3.29 4.68 -2.01
N ALA A 257 -3.49 5.35 -0.87
CA ALA A 257 -3.98 4.80 0.39
C ALA A 257 -5.40 5.29 0.74
N THR A 258 -6.10 5.92 -0.21
CA THR A 258 -7.46 6.44 0.04
C THR A 258 -8.49 5.36 -0.25
N TYR A 259 -9.07 4.81 0.82
CA TYR A 259 -10.20 3.87 0.74
C TYR A 259 -11.53 4.49 1.18
N ASN A 260 -11.47 5.64 1.83
CA ASN A 260 -12.62 6.39 2.31
C ASN A 260 -12.54 7.83 1.80
N ALA A 261 -13.63 8.32 1.21
CA ALA A 261 -13.74 9.71 0.77
C ALA A 261 -15.14 10.25 1.06
N THR A 262 -15.27 11.51 1.48
CA THR A 262 -16.55 12.21 1.50
C THR A 262 -16.64 13.19 0.34
N VAL A 263 -17.87 13.34 -0.15
CA VAL A 263 -18.24 14.34 -1.16
C VAL A 263 -19.33 15.19 -0.56
N GLU A 264 -19.13 16.50 -0.57
CA GLU A 264 -20.10 17.50 -0.15
C GLU A 264 -20.25 18.52 -1.27
N ALA A 265 -21.49 18.76 -1.69
CA ALA A 265 -21.83 19.64 -2.79
C ALA A 265 -23.04 20.50 -2.41
N ARG A 266 -22.95 21.78 -2.70
CA ARG A 266 -24.08 22.68 -2.77
C ARG A 266 -24.06 23.31 -4.15
N ILE A 267 -24.99 22.91 -5.00
CA ILE A 267 -24.98 23.34 -6.39
C ILE A 267 -26.20 24.21 -6.65
N VAL A 268 -25.94 25.37 -7.23
CA VAL A 268 -26.95 26.35 -7.59
C VAL A 268 -27.21 26.25 -9.08
N MET A 269 -28.46 26.01 -9.43
CA MET A 269 -28.93 25.92 -10.82
C MET A 269 -30.01 26.96 -11.08
N ASN A 270 -30.17 27.32 -12.35
CA ASN A 270 -31.25 28.20 -12.80
C ASN A 270 -32.02 27.49 -13.92
N ASP A 271 -33.32 27.29 -13.69
CA ASP A 271 -34.27 26.68 -14.62
C ASP A 271 -34.79 27.75 -15.59
N PRO A 272 -34.56 27.65 -16.91
CA PRO A 272 -35.09 28.63 -17.86
C PRO A 272 -36.61 28.45 -18.12
N GLY A 273 -37.27 27.44 -17.55
CA GLY A 273 -38.62 26.99 -17.90
C GLY A 273 -39.71 27.28 -16.87
N SER A 274 -40.21 26.23 -16.21
CA SER A 274 -41.57 26.16 -15.63
C SER A 274 -41.56 25.76 -14.15
N ALA A 275 -42.52 26.24 -13.35
CA ALA A 275 -42.61 25.87 -11.94
C ALA A 275 -42.97 24.38 -11.75
N VAL A 276 -42.24 23.66 -10.89
CA VAL A 276 -42.49 22.26 -10.55
C VAL A 276 -42.51 22.10 -9.03
N ALA A 277 -43.68 21.76 -8.47
CA ALA A 277 -43.92 21.75 -7.03
C ALA A 277 -43.22 20.61 -6.25
N GLN A 278 -42.58 19.67 -6.94
CA GLN A 278 -41.82 18.54 -6.39
C GLN A 278 -40.74 18.09 -7.37
N PHE A 279 -39.87 19.01 -7.77
CA PHE A 279 -38.78 18.71 -8.68
C PHE A 279 -37.80 17.75 -8.00
N LYS A 280 -37.66 16.53 -8.53
CA LYS A 280 -36.74 15.53 -8.00
C LYS A 280 -35.45 15.58 -8.79
N ILE A 281 -34.32 15.61 -8.08
CA ILE A 281 -32.99 15.49 -8.67
C ILE A 281 -32.33 14.25 -8.09
N ASN A 282 -31.97 13.31 -8.96
CA ASN A 282 -31.22 12.13 -8.60
C ASN A 282 -29.77 12.34 -9.02
N VAL A 283 -28.87 12.31 -8.04
CA VAL A 283 -27.43 12.32 -8.27
C VAL A 283 -26.81 11.04 -7.72
N ARG A 284 -25.62 10.71 -8.21
CA ARG A 284 -24.89 9.51 -7.81
C ARG A 284 -23.45 9.88 -7.54
N ALA A 285 -22.99 9.55 -6.34
CA ALA A 285 -21.58 9.60 -6.01
C ALA A 285 -20.92 8.29 -6.45
N LEU A 286 -19.80 8.39 -7.16
CA LEU A 286 -19.01 7.26 -7.66
C LEU A 286 -17.59 7.39 -7.14
N GLY A 287 -17.08 6.34 -6.51
CA GLY A 287 -15.67 6.10 -6.29
C GLY A 287 -15.15 5.17 -7.38
N VAL A 288 -14.09 5.57 -8.06
CA VAL A 288 -13.56 4.90 -9.25
C VAL A 288 -12.09 4.55 -9.01
N ASP A 289 -11.68 3.35 -9.40
CA ASP A 289 -10.27 2.94 -9.36
C ASP A 289 -9.45 3.55 -10.51
N ALA A 290 -8.15 3.21 -10.57
CA ALA A 290 -7.26 3.73 -11.60
C ALA A 290 -7.58 3.22 -13.03
N ALA A 291 -8.29 2.09 -13.16
CA ALA A 291 -8.72 1.56 -14.46
C ALA A 291 -10.06 2.15 -14.95
N GLY A 292 -10.71 3.00 -14.15
CA GLY A 292 -12.01 3.57 -14.49
C GLY A 292 -13.20 2.70 -14.05
N THR A 293 -12.98 1.67 -13.24
CA THR A 293 -14.04 0.80 -12.70
C THR A 293 -14.66 1.42 -11.45
N VAL A 294 -15.98 1.38 -11.33
CA VAL A 294 -16.69 1.86 -10.14
C VAL A 294 -16.51 0.85 -9.00
N VAL A 295 -15.92 1.32 -7.89
CA VAL A 295 -15.60 0.52 -6.70
C VAL A 295 -16.43 0.90 -5.48
N ALA A 296 -17.05 2.08 -5.51
CA ALA A 296 -18.03 2.53 -4.52
C ALA A 296 -19.12 3.36 -5.20
N GLU A 297 -20.37 3.20 -4.78
CA GLU A 297 -21.51 3.93 -5.32
C GLU A 297 -22.49 4.30 -4.20
N VAL A 298 -22.97 5.55 -4.21
CA VAL A 298 -24.12 5.97 -3.40
C VAL A 298 -25.07 6.79 -4.25
N ASN A 299 -26.35 6.39 -4.24
CA ASN A 299 -27.42 7.14 -4.88
C ASN A 299 -28.00 8.16 -3.89
N LEU A 300 -28.17 9.40 -4.33
CA LEU A 300 -28.72 10.51 -3.56
C LEU A 300 -29.89 11.11 -4.32
N THR A 301 -30.95 11.43 -3.60
CA THR A 301 -32.13 12.09 -4.15
C THR A 301 -32.43 13.33 -3.34
N ASP A 302 -32.60 14.45 -4.02
CA ASP A 302 -33.11 15.69 -3.43
C ASP A 302 -34.48 16.01 -4.05
N ILE A 303 -35.38 16.61 -3.26
CA ILE A 303 -36.72 17.00 -3.69
C ILE A 303 -36.92 18.47 -3.35
N LEU A 304 -37.12 19.26 -4.39
CA LEU A 304 -37.12 20.71 -4.35
C LEU A 304 -38.47 21.25 -4.84
N THR A 305 -38.82 22.45 -4.42
CA THR A 305 -39.89 23.23 -5.04
C THR A 305 -39.25 24.26 -5.94
N THR A 306 -39.46 24.17 -7.26
CA THR A 306 -38.95 25.16 -8.22
C THR A 306 -40.08 26.09 -8.66
N ALA A 307 -39.77 27.38 -8.76
CA ALA A 307 -40.63 28.34 -9.47
C ALA A 307 -40.13 28.52 -10.90
N ALA A 308 -41.00 28.95 -11.81
CA ALA A 308 -40.62 29.23 -13.19
C ALA A 308 -39.51 30.30 -13.22
N SER A 309 -38.48 30.08 -14.04
CA SER A 309 -37.36 31.02 -14.21
C SER A 309 -36.65 31.39 -12.89
N SER A 310 -36.56 30.44 -11.96
CA SER A 310 -36.00 30.68 -10.63
C SER A 310 -34.67 29.95 -10.39
N VAL A 311 -33.86 30.56 -9.52
CA VAL A 311 -32.66 29.95 -8.99
C VAL A 311 -33.04 28.99 -7.88
N TYR A 312 -32.58 27.76 -7.97
CA TYR A 312 -32.77 26.75 -6.94
C TYR A 312 -31.42 26.14 -6.55
N THR A 313 -31.36 25.57 -5.35
CA THR A 313 -30.14 24.96 -4.81
C THR A 313 -30.43 23.50 -4.48
N PHE A 314 -29.58 22.59 -4.91
CA PHE A 314 -29.56 21.22 -4.43
C PHE A 314 -28.33 20.99 -3.57
N SER A 315 -28.46 20.14 -2.56
CA SER A 315 -27.34 19.76 -1.68
C SER A 315 -27.15 18.26 -1.72
N ALA A 316 -25.89 17.81 -1.78
CA ALA A 316 -25.53 16.40 -1.76
C ALA A 316 -24.35 16.21 -0.82
N ALA A 317 -24.49 15.30 0.16
CA ALA A 317 -23.41 14.95 1.07
C ALA A 317 -23.40 13.43 1.28
N THR A 318 -22.26 12.78 1.08
CA THR A 318 -22.14 11.34 1.25
C THR A 318 -20.69 10.89 1.47
N THR A 319 -20.54 9.63 1.88
CA THR A 319 -19.26 8.95 2.07
C THR A 319 -19.18 7.75 1.14
N LEU A 320 -18.06 7.61 0.45
CA LEU A 320 -17.69 6.49 -0.40
C LEU A 320 -16.63 5.66 0.33
N THR A 321 -16.87 4.35 0.46
CA THR A 321 -15.95 3.40 1.07
C THR A 321 -15.68 2.26 0.11
N SER A 322 -14.41 1.99 -0.17
CA SER A 322 -13.96 0.85 -0.95
C SER A 322 -13.29 -0.18 -0.05
N ALA A 323 -13.70 -1.45 -0.14
CA ALA A 323 -13.13 -2.53 0.68
C ALA A 323 -11.90 -3.20 0.04
N THR A 324 -11.68 -3.02 -1.26
CA THR A 324 -10.75 -3.87 -2.04
C THR A 324 -9.66 -3.07 -2.75
N THR A 325 -9.99 -1.92 -3.34
CA THR A 325 -9.06 -1.13 -4.15
C THR A 325 -9.09 0.35 -3.76
N PRO A 326 -7.94 1.05 -3.74
CA PRO A 326 -7.93 2.49 -3.50
C PRO A 326 -8.82 3.25 -4.49
N ILE A 327 -9.49 4.28 -4.00
CA ILE A 327 -10.29 5.20 -4.80
C ILE A 327 -9.33 6.20 -5.46
N HIS A 328 -9.19 6.13 -6.78
CA HIS A 328 -8.34 7.02 -7.57
C HIS A 328 -9.08 8.30 -8.01
N ARG A 329 -10.39 8.20 -8.22
CA ARG A 329 -11.22 9.32 -8.67
C ARG A 329 -12.58 9.29 -8.00
N VAL A 330 -13.08 10.47 -7.65
CA VAL A 330 -14.41 10.66 -7.05
C VAL A 330 -15.23 11.57 -7.95
N ILE A 331 -16.47 11.15 -8.24
CA ILE A 331 -17.38 11.84 -9.14
C ILE A 331 -18.74 12.00 -8.45
N LEU A 332 -19.35 13.16 -8.55
CA LEU A 332 -20.79 13.34 -8.31
C LEU A 332 -21.46 13.55 -9.67
N GLY A 333 -22.25 12.58 -10.12
CA GLY A 333 -22.92 12.59 -11.41
C GLY A 333 -24.42 12.84 -11.31
N LEU A 334 -24.98 13.57 -12.28
CA LEU A 334 -26.41 13.74 -12.46
C LEU A 334 -27.00 12.52 -13.18
N VAL A 335 -27.89 11.79 -12.49
CA VAL A 335 -28.53 10.58 -12.99
C VAL A 335 -29.77 10.93 -13.80
N SER A 336 -30.75 11.56 -13.14
CA SER A 336 -32.04 11.94 -13.72
C SER A 336 -32.67 13.07 -12.94
N THR A 337 -33.69 13.67 -13.55
CA THR A 337 -34.60 14.62 -12.93
C THR A 337 -36.05 14.11 -13.07
N SER A 338 -37.01 14.68 -12.35
CA SER A 338 -38.43 14.29 -12.52
C SER A 338 -39.03 14.69 -13.87
N SER A 339 -38.38 15.59 -14.61
CA SER A 339 -38.74 16.06 -15.94
C SER A 339 -37.48 16.41 -16.72
N ASP A 340 -37.54 16.37 -18.05
CA ASP A 340 -36.43 16.85 -18.88
C ASP A 340 -36.20 18.34 -18.62
N VAL A 341 -34.98 18.70 -18.24
CA VAL A 341 -34.60 20.10 -17.96
C VAL A 341 -33.25 20.43 -18.61
N THR A 342 -33.10 21.70 -18.97
CA THR A 342 -31.87 22.26 -19.53
C THR A 342 -31.49 23.46 -18.68
N ASP A 343 -30.77 23.20 -17.60
CA ASP A 343 -30.54 24.18 -16.54
C ASP A 343 -29.12 24.72 -16.60
N THR A 344 -28.94 25.98 -16.21
CA THR A 344 -27.58 26.54 -16.10
C THR A 344 -27.06 26.34 -14.68
N LEU A 345 -26.00 25.56 -14.53
CA LEU A 345 -25.22 25.48 -13.30
C LEU A 345 -24.47 26.79 -13.12
N ARG A 346 -24.68 27.47 -11.99
CA ARG A 346 -24.01 28.72 -11.61
C ARG A 346 -22.78 28.40 -10.78
N ALA A 347 -21.62 28.30 -11.44
CA ALA A 347 -20.39 27.87 -10.77
C ALA A 347 -19.97 28.82 -9.64
N ALA A 348 -20.14 30.13 -9.82
CA ALA A 348 -19.78 31.14 -8.82
C ALA A 348 -20.62 31.07 -7.53
N ASP A 349 -21.83 30.51 -7.60
CA ASP A 349 -22.74 30.40 -6.46
C ASP A 349 -22.76 28.98 -5.87
N SER A 350 -22.02 28.06 -6.47
CA SER A 350 -21.94 26.64 -6.08
C SER A 350 -20.67 26.37 -5.27
N SER A 351 -20.71 25.38 -4.39
CA SER A 351 -19.55 24.89 -3.64
C SER A 351 -19.43 23.37 -3.71
N ALA A 352 -18.20 22.89 -3.76
CA ALA A 352 -17.86 21.49 -3.82
C ALA A 352 -16.63 21.22 -2.94
N VAL A 353 -16.75 20.23 -2.07
CA VAL A 353 -15.69 19.76 -1.18
C VAL A 353 -15.55 18.25 -1.35
N VAL A 354 -14.34 17.80 -1.57
CA VAL A 354 -13.99 16.38 -1.49
C VAL A 354 -12.97 16.22 -0.38
N LYS A 355 -13.24 15.31 0.55
CA LYS A 355 -12.30 14.96 1.62
C LYS A 355 -11.90 13.51 1.47
N ALA A 356 -10.61 13.23 1.56
CA ALA A 356 -10.02 11.92 1.57
C ALA A 356 -9.50 11.62 2.97
N PHE A 357 -9.71 10.40 3.43
CA PHE A 357 -9.24 9.94 4.74
C PHE A 357 -8.05 9.02 4.54
N GLU A 358 -6.88 9.44 5.04
CA GLU A 358 -5.67 8.64 5.02
C GLU A 358 -5.37 8.11 6.43
N GLU A 359 -5.41 6.79 6.58
CA GLU A 359 -5.19 6.11 7.86
C GLU A 359 -3.71 5.89 8.20
N THR A 360 -2.81 6.25 7.29
CA THR A 360 -1.35 6.00 7.41
C THR A 360 -0.52 7.25 7.68
N ALA A 361 -1.16 8.38 7.94
CA ALA A 361 -0.46 9.66 8.09
C ALA A 361 0.41 9.75 9.35
N ASP A 362 0.15 8.91 10.37
CA ASP A 362 1.01 8.76 11.55
C ASP A 362 2.30 7.97 11.29
N ILE A 363 2.42 7.36 10.09
CA ILE A 363 3.61 6.63 9.61
C ILE A 363 4.00 7.12 8.20
N PRO A 364 4.51 8.37 8.08
CA PRO A 364 4.73 8.99 6.78
C PRO A 364 5.85 8.34 5.95
N ALA A 365 6.87 7.75 6.59
CA ALA A 365 8.01 7.11 5.93
C ALA A 365 7.91 5.57 5.93
N ARG A 366 6.68 5.04 5.90
CA ARG A 366 6.46 3.58 5.89
C ARG A 366 7.05 2.93 4.63
N PRO A 367 7.54 1.69 4.72
CA PRO A 367 8.06 0.97 3.56
C PRO A 367 6.91 0.49 2.66
N ILE A 368 6.95 0.88 1.39
CA ILE A 368 6.02 0.41 0.36
C ILE A 368 6.82 -0.42 -0.65
N HIS A 369 6.39 -1.65 -0.86
CA HIS A 369 7.03 -2.59 -1.77
C HIS A 369 6.48 -2.38 -3.18
N VAL A 370 7.36 -2.16 -4.14
CA VAL A 370 6.98 -1.93 -5.54
C VAL A 370 7.80 -2.85 -6.44
N CYS A 371 7.15 -3.49 -7.39
CA CYS A 371 7.79 -4.21 -8.48
C CYS A 371 7.15 -3.79 -9.80
N VAL A 372 7.95 -3.28 -10.72
CA VAL A 372 7.50 -2.87 -12.06
C VAL A 372 8.02 -3.85 -13.08
N PHE A 373 7.10 -4.36 -13.90
CA PHE A 373 7.38 -5.17 -15.08
C PHE A 373 7.23 -4.31 -16.33
N GLU A 374 8.21 -4.36 -17.22
CA GLU A 374 8.17 -3.72 -18.54
C GLU A 374 8.47 -4.73 -19.65
N GLY A 375 7.78 -4.61 -20.79
CA GLY A 375 7.97 -5.51 -21.92
C GLY A 375 7.38 -6.91 -21.70
N LEU A 376 6.25 -7.00 -20.99
CA LEU A 376 5.54 -8.24 -20.76
C LEU A 376 4.98 -8.80 -22.07
N ASN A 377 4.99 -10.13 -22.18
CA ASN A 377 4.28 -10.84 -23.23
C ASN A 377 2.76 -10.76 -23.02
N ALA A 378 2.01 -10.86 -24.11
CA ALA A 378 0.55 -10.94 -24.05
C ALA A 378 0.09 -12.06 -23.10
N SER A 379 -0.88 -11.77 -22.24
CA SER A 379 -1.42 -12.71 -21.26
C SER A 379 -0.37 -13.30 -20.31
N ALA A 380 0.64 -12.52 -19.95
CA ALA A 380 1.64 -12.95 -18.99
C ALA A 380 1.00 -13.36 -17.65
N THR A 381 1.56 -14.37 -16.99
CA THR A 381 1.10 -14.82 -15.67
C THR A 381 2.11 -14.43 -14.61
N LEU A 382 1.76 -13.49 -13.74
CA LEU A 382 2.59 -13.06 -12.62
C LEU A 382 2.24 -13.88 -11.38
N ASN A 383 3.23 -14.52 -10.78
CA ASN A 383 3.07 -15.19 -9.50
C ASN A 383 3.58 -14.26 -8.40
N ILE A 384 2.67 -13.91 -7.51
CA ILE A 384 2.88 -12.93 -6.46
C ILE A 384 2.81 -13.68 -5.14
N ASN A 385 3.83 -13.55 -4.30
CA ASN A 385 3.82 -14.03 -2.93
C ASN A 385 4.16 -12.87 -2.01
N SER A 386 3.29 -12.59 -1.05
CA SER A 386 3.47 -11.52 -0.06
C SER A 386 3.45 -12.09 1.35
N THR A 387 4.05 -11.35 2.26
CA THR A 387 4.14 -11.70 3.67
C THR A 387 4.18 -10.45 4.53
N ALA A 388 3.58 -10.51 5.70
CA ALA A 388 3.65 -9.49 6.72
C ALA A 388 3.80 -10.14 8.10
N VAL A 389 4.81 -9.71 8.85
CA VAL A 389 4.95 -9.98 10.27
C VAL A 389 4.29 -8.84 11.02
N MET A 390 3.18 -9.16 11.68
CA MET A 390 2.35 -8.23 12.43
C MET A 390 2.65 -8.36 13.92
N THR A 391 2.60 -7.24 14.62
CA THR A 391 2.43 -7.18 16.06
C THR A 391 0.95 -6.93 16.33
N GLY A 392 0.30 -7.73 17.16
CA GLY A 392 -1.11 -7.49 17.44
C GLY A 392 -1.62 -8.12 18.72
N VAL A 393 -2.80 -7.65 19.11
CA VAL A 393 -3.61 -8.22 20.19
C VAL A 393 -4.80 -8.91 19.54
N PRO A 394 -4.94 -10.24 19.66
CA PRO A 394 -6.09 -10.94 19.09
C PRO A 394 -7.38 -10.45 19.74
N ASP A 395 -8.45 -10.37 18.98
CA ASP A 395 -9.76 -10.04 19.55
C ASP A 395 -10.27 -11.20 20.44
N SER A 396 -11.04 -10.88 21.47
CA SER A 396 -11.54 -11.87 22.44
C SER A 396 -12.47 -12.92 21.83
N THR A 397 -12.96 -12.66 20.62
CA THR A 397 -13.80 -13.56 19.83
C THR A 397 -13.00 -14.65 19.10
N ASN A 398 -11.68 -14.51 18.95
CA ASN A 398 -10.82 -15.43 18.20
C ASN A 398 -9.95 -16.32 19.10
N VAL A 399 -10.59 -17.39 19.62
CA VAL A 399 -9.97 -18.36 20.55
C VAL A 399 -8.73 -19.08 19.97
N PHE A 400 -8.68 -19.26 18.63
CA PHE A 400 -7.56 -19.94 17.96
C PHE A 400 -6.23 -19.17 18.03
N ILE A 401 -6.28 -17.87 18.24
CA ILE A 401 -5.11 -16.99 18.28
C ILE A 401 -4.73 -16.67 19.75
N SER A 402 -5.70 -16.67 20.65
CA SER A 402 -5.52 -16.35 22.07
C SER A 402 -4.94 -17.49 22.92
N SER A 403 -4.75 -18.69 22.38
CA SER A 403 -4.33 -19.87 23.15
C SER A 403 -2.83 -19.99 23.41
N ALA A 404 -2.05 -18.91 23.24
CA ALA A 404 -0.66 -18.89 23.68
C ALA A 404 -0.65 -19.12 25.20
N GLY A 405 -0.16 -20.29 25.63
CA GLY A 405 -0.15 -20.70 27.03
C GLY A 405 0.54 -19.65 27.91
N SER A 406 0.27 -19.69 29.21
CA SER A 406 0.90 -18.81 30.20
C SER A 406 2.42 -18.97 30.16
N VAL A 407 3.10 -18.21 29.30
CA VAL A 407 4.55 -18.18 29.25
C VAL A 407 4.97 -17.49 30.54
N SER A 408 5.81 -18.16 31.32
CA SER A 408 6.57 -17.53 32.40
C SER A 408 7.05 -16.16 31.90
N ARG A 409 6.75 -15.09 32.63
CA ARG A 409 7.03 -13.70 32.24
C ARG A 409 8.55 -13.49 32.27
N VAL A 410 9.23 -13.94 31.22
CA VAL A 410 10.67 -13.74 31.05
C VAL A 410 10.86 -12.26 30.74
N VAL A 411 11.58 -11.56 31.62
CA VAL A 411 11.89 -10.15 31.42
C VAL A 411 13.08 -10.06 30.46
N TYR A 412 12.84 -9.52 29.27
CA TYR A 412 13.87 -9.21 28.28
C TYR A 412 14.28 -7.74 28.38
N ASP A 413 15.53 -7.42 28.05
CA ASP A 413 15.94 -6.03 27.85
C ASP A 413 15.47 -5.56 26.47
N THR A 414 14.33 -4.88 26.43
CA THR A 414 13.70 -4.38 25.20
C THR A 414 14.54 -3.33 24.48
N ASN A 415 15.38 -2.58 25.21
CA ASN A 415 16.25 -1.57 24.59
C ASN A 415 17.37 -2.25 23.78
N LEU A 416 17.96 -3.32 24.33
CA LEU A 416 18.97 -4.09 23.59
C LEU A 416 18.38 -4.78 22.36
N VAL A 417 17.17 -5.32 22.47
CA VAL A 417 16.44 -5.91 21.34
C VAL A 417 16.19 -4.83 20.26
N GLU A 418 15.69 -3.66 20.64
CA GLU A 418 15.43 -2.58 19.69
C GLU A 418 16.73 -2.08 19.03
N MET A 419 17.82 -1.90 19.78
CA MET A 419 19.11 -1.52 19.23
C MET A 419 19.61 -2.55 18.20
N PHE A 420 19.53 -3.84 18.53
CA PHE A 420 19.91 -4.91 17.62
C PHE A 420 19.07 -4.89 16.34
N LEU A 421 17.74 -4.84 16.45
CA LEU A 421 16.85 -4.83 15.29
C LEU A 421 17.07 -3.58 14.40
N ARG A 422 17.32 -2.40 14.99
CA ARG A 422 17.70 -1.19 14.24
C ARG A 422 19.03 -1.33 13.53
N SER A 423 20.01 -1.96 14.15
CA SER A 423 21.31 -2.23 13.53
C SER A 423 21.16 -3.16 12.32
N VAL A 424 20.35 -4.20 12.45
CA VAL A 424 20.06 -5.14 11.36
C VAL A 424 19.30 -4.46 10.21
N SER A 425 18.21 -3.73 10.50
CA SER A 425 17.34 -3.13 9.48
C SER A 425 17.98 -2.01 8.67
N ARG A 426 19.01 -1.33 9.21
CA ARG A 426 19.73 -0.25 8.53
C ARG A 426 20.71 -0.76 7.48
N VAL A 427 21.28 -1.94 7.70
CA VAL A 427 22.44 -2.45 6.96
C VAL A 427 22.04 -3.45 5.89
N LEU A 428 21.00 -4.25 6.15
CA LEU A 428 20.55 -5.22 5.17
C LEU A 428 19.89 -4.52 3.96
N PRO A 429 20.23 -4.95 2.73
CA PRO A 429 19.47 -4.59 1.54
C PRO A 429 18.01 -4.97 1.70
N ARG A 430 17.14 -4.16 1.10
CA ARG A 430 15.69 -4.33 1.12
C ARG A 430 15.13 -4.83 -0.21
N ALA A 431 15.92 -4.78 -1.28
CA ALA A 431 15.59 -5.32 -2.58
C ALA A 431 16.64 -6.34 -3.01
N HIS A 432 16.20 -7.46 -3.56
CA HIS A 432 17.02 -8.63 -3.88
C HIS A 432 16.59 -9.27 -5.20
N THR A 433 17.52 -9.99 -5.81
CA THR A 433 17.17 -11.14 -6.67
C THR A 433 16.78 -12.32 -5.75
N ILE A 434 15.92 -13.24 -6.21
CA ILE A 434 15.54 -14.41 -5.38
C ILE A 434 16.79 -15.25 -5.06
N THR A 435 17.67 -15.45 -6.03
CA THR A 435 18.95 -16.14 -5.83
C THR A 435 19.81 -15.45 -4.77
N GLY A 436 20.01 -14.14 -4.90
CA GLY A 436 20.85 -13.35 -4.01
C GLY A 436 20.32 -13.32 -2.59
N HIS A 437 19.00 -13.28 -2.42
CA HIS A 437 18.37 -13.38 -1.10
C HIS A 437 18.68 -14.70 -0.39
N GLY A 438 18.63 -15.84 -1.10
CA GLY A 438 18.94 -17.14 -0.50
C GLY A 438 20.39 -17.28 -0.03
N ALA A 439 21.34 -16.65 -0.74
CA ALA A 439 22.74 -16.59 -0.31
C ALA A 439 22.93 -15.64 0.89
N MET A 440 22.27 -14.47 0.86
CA MET A 440 22.29 -13.52 1.98
C MET A 440 21.69 -14.13 3.24
N GLU A 441 20.55 -14.83 3.17
CA GLU A 441 19.90 -15.46 4.31
C GLU A 441 20.85 -16.44 5.02
N LYS A 442 21.54 -17.31 4.26
CA LYS A 442 22.53 -18.24 4.82
C LYS A 442 23.68 -17.50 5.53
N ALA A 443 24.19 -16.44 4.93
CA ALA A 443 25.26 -15.64 5.53
C ALA A 443 24.80 -14.92 6.80
N VAL A 444 23.59 -14.35 6.81
CA VAL A 444 23.01 -13.70 8.00
C VAL A 444 22.79 -14.70 9.13
N MET A 445 22.27 -15.90 8.83
CA MET A 445 22.07 -16.96 9.83
C MET A 445 23.41 -17.43 10.42
N ALA A 446 24.47 -17.51 9.60
CA ALA A 446 25.82 -17.81 10.09
C ALA A 446 26.35 -16.72 11.05
N VAL A 447 26.08 -15.44 10.75
CA VAL A 447 26.41 -14.33 11.65
C VAL A 447 25.60 -14.44 12.95
N PHE A 448 24.30 -14.74 12.88
CA PHE A 448 23.41 -14.95 14.04
C PHE A 448 23.88 -16.07 14.98
N GLY A 449 24.49 -17.12 14.44
CA GLY A 449 25.09 -18.21 15.19
C GLY A 449 26.46 -17.92 15.80
N SER A 450 27.10 -16.78 15.53
CA SER A 450 28.47 -16.53 15.98
C SER A 450 28.58 -16.09 17.45
N GLU A 451 29.75 -16.33 18.05
CA GLU A 451 30.11 -15.84 19.39
C GLU A 451 30.24 -14.31 19.43
N ASP A 452 30.54 -13.67 18.30
CA ASP A 452 30.65 -12.20 18.24
C ASP A 452 29.35 -11.52 18.59
N ILE A 453 28.20 -12.09 18.23
CA ILE A 453 26.91 -11.53 18.64
C ILE A 453 26.74 -11.68 20.15
N LYS A 454 27.19 -12.78 20.75
CA LYS A 454 27.14 -12.96 22.20
C LYS A 454 27.94 -11.85 22.89
N LEU A 455 29.15 -11.61 22.39
CA LEU A 455 30.02 -10.53 22.87
C LEU A 455 29.40 -9.14 22.64
N SER A 456 28.77 -8.90 21.49
CA SER A 456 28.09 -7.63 21.19
C SER A 456 26.90 -7.36 22.11
N PHE A 457 26.11 -8.37 22.48
CA PHE A 457 25.04 -8.23 23.48
C PHE A 457 25.60 -7.98 24.88
N GLN A 458 26.73 -8.60 25.25
CA GLN A 458 27.41 -8.35 26.52
C GLN A 458 28.03 -6.95 26.59
N ALA A 459 28.60 -6.47 25.48
CA ALA A 459 29.26 -5.18 25.37
C ALA A 459 28.30 -4.03 24.99
N MET A 460 27.03 -4.33 24.71
CA MET A 460 26.01 -3.40 24.21
C MET A 460 26.46 -2.62 22.95
N SER A 461 27.31 -3.23 22.12
CA SER A 461 27.92 -2.61 20.94
C SER A 461 27.81 -3.52 19.72
N PHE A 462 27.10 -3.04 18.69
CA PHE A 462 26.79 -3.81 17.48
C PHE A 462 27.61 -3.38 16.25
N GLY A 463 28.67 -2.58 16.42
CA GLY A 463 29.48 -2.06 15.31
C GLY A 463 30.12 -3.14 14.43
N ASP A 464 30.64 -4.20 15.04
CA ASP A 464 31.28 -5.30 14.29
C ASP A 464 30.26 -6.25 13.67
N VAL A 465 29.10 -6.44 14.31
CA VAL A 465 27.95 -7.16 13.72
C VAL A 465 27.46 -6.43 12.47
N ILE A 466 27.36 -5.10 12.51
CA ILE A 466 27.00 -4.26 11.36
C ILE A 466 27.97 -4.48 10.19
N LYS A 467 29.28 -4.49 10.43
CA LYS A 467 30.27 -4.72 9.36
C LYS A 467 30.10 -6.10 8.71
N LYS A 468 29.88 -7.15 9.51
CA LYS A 468 29.66 -8.52 9.01
C LYS A 468 28.34 -8.65 8.23
N LEU A 469 27.26 -8.03 8.73
CA LEU A 469 25.98 -7.99 8.03
C LEU A 469 26.05 -7.21 6.72
N SER A 470 26.83 -6.12 6.67
CA SER A 470 27.08 -5.37 5.43
C SER A 470 27.79 -6.24 4.38
N GLY A 471 28.78 -7.04 4.82
CA GLY A 471 29.43 -8.05 3.98
C GLY A 471 28.44 -9.07 3.42
N ALA A 472 27.53 -9.60 4.25
CA ALA A 472 26.46 -10.50 3.81
C ALA A 472 25.48 -9.81 2.84
N GLY A 473 25.21 -8.52 3.02
CA GLY A 473 24.38 -7.72 2.13
C GLY A 473 24.88 -7.68 0.68
N LYS A 474 26.19 -7.85 0.42
CA LYS A 474 26.73 -7.88 -0.94
C LYS A 474 26.14 -9.00 -1.80
N PHE A 475 25.66 -10.10 -1.19
CA PHE A 475 25.02 -11.18 -1.92
C PHE A 475 23.61 -10.84 -2.42
N ALA A 476 22.95 -9.82 -1.87
CA ALA A 476 21.54 -9.51 -2.12
C ALA A 476 21.18 -9.35 -3.61
N LYS A 477 22.09 -8.79 -4.40
CA LYS A 477 21.88 -8.50 -5.84
C LYS A 477 22.61 -9.46 -6.76
N ALA A 478 23.32 -10.44 -6.20
CA ALA A 478 24.08 -11.40 -6.96
C ALA A 478 23.15 -12.27 -7.81
N THR A 479 23.48 -12.45 -9.08
CA THR A 479 22.85 -13.50 -9.89
C THR A 479 23.58 -14.83 -9.68
N ILE A 480 23.02 -15.95 -10.14
CA ILE A 480 23.63 -17.30 -10.01
C ILE A 480 25.11 -17.31 -10.46
N ARG A 481 25.47 -16.49 -11.44
CA ARG A 481 26.84 -16.39 -11.98
C ARG A 481 27.81 -15.64 -11.08
N ASP A 482 27.31 -14.66 -10.32
CA ASP A 482 28.15 -13.73 -9.53
C ASP A 482 28.38 -14.25 -8.11
N VAL A 483 27.53 -15.18 -7.63
CA VAL A 483 27.59 -15.69 -6.25
C VAL A 483 28.95 -16.30 -5.93
N SER A 484 29.58 -17.04 -6.86
CA SER A 484 30.88 -17.68 -6.60
C SER A 484 32.03 -16.70 -6.45
N ASP A 485 31.97 -15.54 -7.10
CA ASP A 485 33.04 -14.54 -7.04
C ASP A 485 32.86 -13.61 -5.84
N ILE A 486 31.61 -13.26 -5.52
CA ILE A 486 31.29 -12.54 -4.27
C ILE A 486 31.61 -13.41 -3.06
N ALA A 487 31.38 -14.73 -3.13
CA ALA A 487 31.73 -15.65 -2.06
C ALA A 487 33.22 -15.58 -1.70
N LYS A 488 34.12 -15.52 -2.70
CA LYS A 488 35.57 -15.39 -2.47
C LYS A 488 35.95 -14.07 -1.81
N GLU A 489 35.24 -12.98 -2.11
CA GLU A 489 35.49 -11.66 -1.52
C GLU A 489 34.98 -11.54 -0.08
N VAL A 490 33.85 -12.19 0.21
CA VAL A 490 33.17 -12.09 1.51
C VAL A 490 33.63 -13.19 2.48
N GLU A 491 34.17 -14.31 1.98
CA GLU A 491 34.70 -15.41 2.79
C GLU A 491 35.72 -14.95 3.84
N PRO A 492 36.69 -14.04 3.60
CA PRO A 492 37.59 -13.55 4.66
C PRO A 492 36.86 -12.84 5.81
N ILE A 493 35.78 -12.12 5.49
CA ILE A 493 34.98 -11.33 6.46
C ILE A 493 34.09 -12.26 7.31
N LEU A 494 33.54 -13.31 6.69
CA LEU A 494 32.71 -14.32 7.37
C LEU A 494 33.54 -15.40 8.08
N SER A 495 34.67 -15.81 7.49
CA SER A 495 35.59 -16.81 8.04
C SER A 495 36.38 -16.29 9.22
N ALA A 496 36.65 -14.98 9.33
CA ALA A 496 37.15 -14.37 10.56
C ALA A 496 36.16 -14.52 11.74
N GLY A 497 34.87 -14.76 11.48
CA GLY A 497 33.87 -15.17 12.49
C GLY A 497 33.71 -16.69 12.64
N MET A 498 33.94 -17.47 11.58
CA MET A 498 33.83 -18.94 11.63
C MET A 498 35.11 -19.67 12.09
N ALA A 499 36.27 -19.00 12.14
CA ALA A 499 37.55 -19.61 12.53
C ALA A 499 37.62 -20.10 13.99
N ILE A 500 36.68 -19.69 14.85
CA ILE A 500 36.57 -20.21 16.23
C ILE A 500 35.65 -21.44 16.32
N GLY A 501 34.73 -21.62 15.37
CA GLY A 501 33.81 -22.77 15.34
C GLY A 501 34.46 -24.09 14.89
N ARG A 502 35.60 -24.04 14.19
CA ARG A 502 36.35 -25.24 13.77
C ARG A 502 37.28 -25.84 14.84
N MET A 503 37.39 -25.24 16.02
CA MET A 503 38.12 -25.82 17.17
C MET A 503 37.21 -26.58 18.16
N MET A 504 35.91 -26.73 17.87
CA MET A 504 34.97 -27.54 18.66
C MET A 504 34.25 -28.60 17.82
N ILE A 505 35.02 -29.39 17.06
CA ILE A 505 34.63 -30.75 16.68
C ILE A 505 35.63 -31.71 17.30
#